data_AF-A0A5J5FEH0-F1
#
_entry.id   AF-A0A5J5FEH0-F1
#
_cell.length_a   1.000
_cell.length_b   1.000
_cell.length_c   1.000
_cell.angle_alpha   90.00
_cell.angle_beta   90.00
_cell.angle_gamma   90.00
#
_symmetry.space_group_name_H-M   'P 1'
#
loop_
_entity.id
_entity.type
_entity.pdbx_description
1 polymer ?
#
loop_
_entity_poly.entity_id
_entity_poly.type
_entity_poly.pdbx_seq_one_letter_code
_entity_poly.pdbx_strand_id
1 'polypeptide(L)' 'MSGIQEMLKEKKRSTGKIIAGIVLLIISIPVFLDYQVLPTINSQVGPHQIGSWLALLFSFIGFVLIVMGLGELDI' A
#
# COMPACT_ATOMS: atom_id res chain seq x y z
N MET A 1 5.39 -8.05 -32.53
CA MET A 1 5.52 -6.89 -31.62
C MET A 1 6.87 -7.03 -30.93
N SER A 2 7.73 -6.01 -31.00
CA SER A 2 9.16 -6.18 -30.64
C SER A 2 9.34 -6.32 -29.13
N GLY A 3 10.23 -7.22 -28.67
CA GLY A 3 10.46 -7.47 -27.24
C GLY A 3 10.82 -6.22 -26.41
N ILE A 4 11.30 -5.16 -27.07
CA ILE A 4 11.53 -3.85 -26.45
C ILE A 4 10.21 -3.22 -25.94
N GLN A 5 9.12 -3.34 -26.69
CA GLN A 5 7.81 -2.82 -26.27
C GLN A 5 7.26 -3.57 -25.05
N GLU A 6 7.56 -4.86 -24.96
CA GLU A 6 7.13 -5.72 -23.86
C GLU A 6 7.90 -5.40 -22.57
N MET A 7 9.23 -5.28 -22.65
CA MET A 7 10.07 -4.80 -21.54
C MET A 7 9.62 -3.43 -21.02
N LEU A 8 9.33 -2.48 -21.91
CA LEU A 8 8.87 -1.15 -21.51
C LEU A 8 7.50 -1.19 -20.81
N LYS A 9 6.63 -2.11 -21.23
CA LYS A 9 5.31 -2.31 -20.61
C LYS A 9 5.46 -2.91 -19.21
N GLU A 10 6.34 -3.88 -19.03
CA GLU A 10 6.62 -4.48 -17.72
C GLU A 10 7.23 -3.45 -16.77
N LYS A 11 8.22 -2.68 -17.21
CA LYS A 11 8.81 -1.61 -16.40
C LYS A 11 7.77 -0.61 -15.91
N LYS A 12 6.87 -0.16 -16.80
CA LYS A 12 5.77 0.74 -16.42
C LYS A 12 4.81 0.10 -15.41
N ARG A 13 4.50 -1.18 -15.58
CA ARG A 13 3.64 -1.93 -14.64
C ARG A 13 4.28 -1.99 -13.25
N SER A 14 5.57 -2.27 -13.17
CA SER A 14 6.32 -2.33 -11.90
C SER A 14 6.40 -0.97 -11.23
N THR A 15 6.69 0.10 -11.99
CA THR A 15 6.61 1.48 -11.48
C THR A 15 5.20 1.81 -10.97
N GLY A 16 4.15 1.38 -11.68
CA GLY A 16 2.77 1.56 -11.24
C GLY A 16 2.47 0.90 -9.90
N LYS A 17 2.99 -0.31 -9.64
CA LYS A 17 2.87 -1.00 -8.34
C LYS A 17 3.54 -0.21 -7.22
N ILE A 18 4.75 0.31 -7.47
CA ILE A 18 5.48 1.12 -6.49
C ILE A 18 4.70 2.38 -6.15
N ILE A 19 4.21 3.11 -7.16
CA ILE A 19 3.43 4.34 -6.96
C ILE A 19 2.15 4.04 -6.18
N ALA A 20 1.41 2.99 -6.57
CA ALA A 20 0.19 2.59 -5.86
C ALA A 20 0.48 2.24 -4.39
N GLY A 21 1.58 1.54 -4.13
CA GLY A 21 1.98 1.21 -2.76
C GLY A 21 2.34 2.44 -1.93
N ILE A 22 3.07 3.41 -2.51
CA ILE A 22 3.38 4.69 -1.84
C ILE A 22 2.11 5.46 -1.52
N VAL A 23 1.16 5.54 -2.45
CA VAL A 23 -0.12 6.25 -2.25
C VAL A 23 -0.93 5.60 -1.12
N LEU A 24 -1.02 4.26 -1.09
CA LEU A 24 -1.70 3.54 -0.01
C LEU A 24 -1.05 3.80 1.36
N LEU A 25 0.28 3.85 1.42
CA LEU A 25 0.99 4.20 2.65
C LEU A 25 0.67 5.61 3.10
N ILE A 26 0.69 6.60 2.19
CA ILE A 26 0.36 8.00 2.53
C ILE A 26 -1.06 8.11 3.09
N ILE A 27 -2.03 7.41 2.48
CA ILE A 27 -3.43 7.41 2.95
C ILE A 27 -3.57 6.76 4.33
N SER A 28 -2.71 5.79 4.66
CA SER A 28 -2.76 5.11 5.96
C SER A 28 -2.20 5.96 7.13
N ILE A 29 -1.29 6.91 6.86
CA ILE A 29 -0.60 7.69 7.90
C ILE A 29 -1.55 8.50 8.80
N PRO A 30 -2.50 9.31 8.28
CA PRO A 30 -3.39 10.11 9.12
C PRO A 30 -4.14 9.26 10.14
N VAL A 31 -4.58 8.08 9.73
CA VAL A 31 -5.31 7.15 10.59
C VAL A 31 -4.44 6.63 11.75
N PHE A 32 -3.14 6.42 11.54
CA PHE A 32 -2.20 6.06 12.62
C PHE A 32 -1.84 7.23 13.55
N LEU A 33 -2.00 8.47 13.09
CA LEU A 33 -1.79 9.66 13.91
C LEU A 33 -3.02 9.99 14.76
N ASP A 34 -4.21 9.82 14.17
CA ASP A 34 -5.49 10.12 14.81
C ASP A 34 -5.94 9.01 15.77
N TYR A 35 -5.58 7.75 15.47
CA TYR A 35 -5.89 6.61 16.33
C TYR A 35 -4.63 6.06 16.98
N GLN A 36 -4.76 5.50 18.18
CA GLN A 36 -3.68 4.74 18.79
C GLN A 36 -3.20 3.69 17.76
N VAL A 37 -1.88 3.66 17.53
CA VAL A 37 -1.19 2.93 16.43
C VAL A 37 -1.68 1.49 16.24
N LEU A 38 -2.19 0.87 17.30
CA LEU A 38 -2.75 -0.47 17.26
C LEU A 38 -4.29 -0.42 17.45
N PRO A 39 -5.05 -1.11 16.58
CA PRO A 39 -6.48 -1.19 16.73
C PRO A 39 -6.83 -1.88 18.05
N THR A 40 -7.78 -1.29 18.78
CA THR A 40 -8.32 -1.86 20.02
C THR A 40 -9.66 -2.54 19.75
N ILE A 41 -10.03 -3.54 20.55
CA ILE A 41 -11.35 -4.18 20.52
C ILE A 41 -12.16 -3.62 21.69
N ASN A 42 -12.79 -2.46 21.47
CA ASN A 42 -13.61 -1.76 22.45
C ASN A 42 -14.94 -1.30 21.82
N SER A 43 -16.07 -1.83 22.27
CA SER A 43 -17.39 -1.54 21.70
C SER A 43 -17.82 -0.06 21.73
N GLN A 44 -17.13 0.79 22.49
CA GLN A 44 -17.44 2.22 22.61
C GLN A 44 -16.79 3.11 21.53
N VAL A 45 -15.92 2.57 20.68
CA VAL A 45 -15.08 3.33 19.72
C VAL A 45 -15.36 2.92 18.27
N GLY A 46 -16.59 2.50 17.98
CA GLY A 46 -16.98 1.72 16.79
C GLY A 46 -16.46 2.23 15.42
N PRO A 47 -16.72 3.49 15.01
CA PRO A 47 -16.29 3.97 13.69
C PRO A 47 -14.76 4.12 13.56
N HIS A 48 -14.10 4.47 14.66
CA HIS A 48 -12.67 4.72 14.74
C HIS A 48 -11.85 3.42 14.64
N GLN A 49 -12.41 2.30 15.09
CA GLN A 49 -11.80 0.98 14.98
C GLN A 49 -11.73 0.49 13.53
N ILE A 50 -12.81 0.65 12.77
CA ILE A 50 -12.85 0.23 11.37
C ILE A 50 -11.81 1.02 10.56
N GLY A 51 -11.69 2.33 10.81
CA GLY A 51 -10.65 3.16 10.22
C GLY A 51 -9.25 2.62 10.50
N SER A 52 -8.94 2.34 11.77
CA SER A 52 -7.63 1.81 12.20
C SER A 52 -7.27 0.47 11.52
N TRP A 53 -8.23 -0.45 11.43
CA TRP A 53 -8.04 -1.73 10.74
C TRP A 53 -7.84 -1.56 9.23
N LEU A 54 -8.57 -0.64 8.59
CA LEU A 54 -8.40 -0.33 7.17
C LEU A 54 -7.04 0.30 6.88
N ALA A 55 -6.55 1.20 7.73
CA ALA A 55 -5.22 1.78 7.57
C ALA A 55 -4.12 0.74 7.75
N LEU A 56 -4.27 -0.19 8.70
CA LEU A 56 -3.34 -1.30 8.85
C LEU A 56 -3.34 -2.23 7.63
N LEU A 57 -4.51 -2.50 7.06
CA LEU A 57 -4.62 -3.26 5.82
C LEU A 57 -3.96 -2.53 4.64
N PHE A 58 -4.24 -1.23 4.46
CA PHE A 58 -3.65 -0.43 3.38
C PHE A 58 -2.15 -0.27 3.52
N SER A 59 -1.63 -0.13 4.75
CA SER A 59 -0.19 -0.06 4.96
C SER A 59 0.49 -1.37 4.64
N PHE A 60 -0.11 -2.51 5.02
CA PHE A 60 0.38 -3.84 4.67
C PHE A 60 0.38 -4.07 3.15
N ILE A 61 -0.75 -3.84 2.48
CA ILE A 61 -0.86 -3.98 1.02
C ILE A 61 0.10 -3.02 0.31
N GLY A 62 0.17 -1.77 0.77
CA GLY A 62 1.04 -0.76 0.18
C GLY A 62 2.52 -1.16 0.26
N PHE A 63 2.94 -1.68 1.41
CA PHE A 63 4.30 -2.22 1.58
C PHE A 63 4.58 -3.40 0.64
N VAL A 64 3.66 -4.37 0.54
CA VAL A 64 3.81 -5.52 -0.37
C VAL A 64 3.94 -5.08 -1.83
N LEU A 65 3.13 -4.12 -2.27
CA LEU A 65 3.20 -3.59 -3.65
C LEU A 65 4.53 -2.92 -3.96
N ILE A 66 5.12 -2.20 -2.99
CA ILE A 66 6.45 -1.61 -3.15
C ILE A 66 7.51 -2.70 -3.27
N VAL A 67 7.50 -3.70 -2.38
CA VAL A 67 8.48 -4.81 -2.40
C VAL A 67 8.38 -5.58 -3.72
N MET A 68 7.17 -5.95 -4.15
CA MET A 68 6.96 -6.62 -5.43
C MET A 68 7.37 -5.76 -6.63
N GLY A 69 7.00 -4.48 -6.62
CA GLY A 69 7.33 -3.56 -7.70
C GLY A 69 8.84 -3.30 -7.82
N LEU A 70 9.55 -3.18 -6.69
CA LEU A 70 11.01 -3.08 -6.67
C LEU A 70 11.67 -4.37 -7.13
N GLY A 71 11.19 -5.53 -6.67
CA GLY A 71 11.69 -6.83 -7.12
C GLY A 71 11.54 -7.03 -8.63
N GLU A 72 10.43 -6.59 -9.22
CA GLU A 72 10.22 -6.65 -10.67
C GLU A 72 11.01 -5.59 -11.47
N LEU A 73 11.64 -4.61 -10.82
CA LEU A 73 12.52 -3.64 -11.50
C LEU A 73 14.00 -4.05 -11.44
N ASP A 74 14.36 -4.88 -10.46
CA ASP A 74 15.72 -5.39 -10.27
C ASP A 74 16.01 -6.64 -11.11
N ILE A 75 14.96 -7.36 -11.53
CA ILE A 75 15.00 -8.47 -12.51
C ILE A 75 14.95 -7.90 -13.93
#